data_AF-A0A349UJB2-F1
#
_entry.id   AF-A0A349UJB2-F1
#
_cell.length_a   1.000
_cell.length_b   1.000
_cell.length_c   1.000
_cell.angle_alpha   90.00
_cell.angle_beta   90.00
_cell.angle_gamma   90.00
#
_symmetry.space_group_name_H-M   'P 1'
#
loop_
_entity.id
_entity.type
_entity.pdbx_description
1 polymer ?
#
loop_
_entity_poly.entity_id
_entity_poly.type
_entity_poly.pdbx_seq_one_letter_code
_entity_poly.pdbx_strand_id
1 'polypeptide(L)'
;MTDLSELVARRPTNATQLHRFVKETFGYEIPRRRVCPHHAAPLEYLAASFFSQEDLLIWASRGGGKTLVAAVATLLDAVFHAPTDIVVLGGSFDQSDRLGEYVRRMLDGRDDWLDGRMTRERIRFSNGSRIRIVPQSQRAIRGLHVQKIRCDEADLFDPDVWRAVQFTTRSAGESRGSIEVLSTLHRSGGLMDQLVSEARREPPPRRRGRPRSRSPRALAGYRLLNWCLWEVIERCPAWRRCEGCPLENDCGGLARKGTGYFRIDDAIAIQARSSRVAWEAEMLCRGAGRDWLVLPEFDPARHVAKVEYCAAWPLYRAIDFGYRNPLVCLWVQLTPDGHVHVLDEYAHAQLPLARH
;
A
#
# COMPACT_ATOMS: atom_id res chain seq x y z
N MET A 1 -31.68 18.91 6.35
CA MET A 1 -30.37 18.21 6.42
C MET A 1 -30.47 17.21 7.56
N THR A 2 -29.95 15.99 7.38
CA THR A 2 -30.01 14.92 8.39
C THR A 2 -29.06 15.26 9.55
N ASP A 3 -29.61 15.34 10.77
CA ASP A 3 -28.83 15.55 11.99
C ASP A 3 -27.86 14.37 12.23
N LEU A 4 -26.76 14.63 12.93
CA LEU A 4 -25.74 13.62 13.25
C LEU A 4 -26.34 12.45 14.02
N SER A 5 -27.29 12.71 14.92
CA SER A 5 -27.97 11.65 15.70
C SER A 5 -28.81 10.72 14.83
N GLU A 6 -29.55 11.27 13.87
CA GLU A 6 -30.38 10.53 12.90
C GLU A 6 -29.49 9.68 11.97
N LEU A 7 -28.32 10.19 11.61
CA LEU A 7 -27.35 9.47 10.80
C LEU A 7 -26.77 8.26 11.53
N VAL A 8 -26.43 8.42 12.82
CA VAL A 8 -25.93 7.33 13.68
C VAL A 8 -26.97 6.21 13.81
N ALA A 9 -28.26 6.54 13.88
CA ALA A 9 -29.34 5.55 13.90
C ALA A 9 -29.40 4.69 12.61
N ARG A 10 -28.85 5.18 11.50
CA ARG A 10 -28.77 4.50 10.20
C ARG A 10 -27.44 3.76 9.99
N ARG A 11 -26.73 3.39 11.07
CA ARG A 11 -25.42 2.71 11.01
C ARG A 11 -25.45 1.51 10.06
N PRO A 12 -24.59 1.48 9.04
CA PRO A 12 -24.47 0.31 8.16
C PRO A 12 -24.06 -0.94 8.94
N THR A 13 -24.66 -2.09 8.63
CA THR A 13 -24.34 -3.39 9.27
C THR A 13 -23.60 -4.35 8.34
N ASN A 14 -23.49 -4.02 7.05
CA ASN A 14 -22.74 -4.80 6.06
C ASN A 14 -22.20 -3.90 4.93
N ALA A 15 -21.29 -4.45 4.12
CA ALA A 15 -20.63 -3.72 3.04
C ALA A 15 -21.60 -3.14 1.99
N THR A 16 -22.71 -3.81 1.70
CA THR A 16 -23.72 -3.32 0.74
C THR A 16 -24.44 -2.09 1.27
N GLN A 17 -24.85 -2.12 2.54
CA GLN A 17 -25.44 -0.96 3.21
C GLN A 17 -24.43 0.19 3.32
N LEU A 18 -23.17 -0.12 3.63
CA LEU A 18 -22.10 0.87 3.72
C LEU A 18 -21.87 1.59 2.38
N HIS A 19 -21.80 0.82 1.29
CA HIS A 19 -21.66 1.36 -0.06
C HIS A 19 -22.84 2.28 -0.43
N ARG A 20 -24.08 1.86 -0.13
CA ARG A 20 -25.28 2.68 -0.37
C ARG A 20 -25.24 3.96 0.45
N PHE A 21 -24.93 3.86 1.73
CA PHE A 21 -24.83 5.00 2.65
C PHE A 21 -23.84 6.04 2.13
N VAL A 22 -22.64 5.64 1.74
CA VAL A 22 -21.62 6.57 1.23
C VAL A 22 -22.08 7.28 -0.06
N LYS A 23 -22.75 6.54 -0.96
CA LYS A 23 -23.32 7.13 -2.18
C LYS A 23 -24.43 8.14 -1.90
N GLU A 24 -25.38 7.79 -1.03
CA GLU A 24 -26.53 8.64 -0.70
C GLU A 24 -26.14 9.86 0.15
N THR A 25 -25.20 9.70 1.09
CA THR A 25 -24.84 10.75 2.05
C THR A 25 -23.72 11.66 1.53
N PHE A 26 -22.72 11.10 0.84
CA PHE A 26 -21.52 11.84 0.44
C PHE A 26 -21.37 11.96 -1.09
N GLY A 27 -22.23 11.33 -1.87
CA GLY A 27 -22.19 11.41 -3.34
C GLY A 27 -21.07 10.61 -4.00
N TYR A 28 -20.34 9.77 -3.25
CA TYR A 28 -19.25 8.96 -3.80
C TYR A 28 -19.68 7.52 -4.07
N GLU A 29 -19.42 7.04 -5.28
CA GLU A 29 -19.60 5.65 -5.66
C GLU A 29 -18.26 4.91 -5.57
N ILE A 30 -18.10 4.12 -4.52
CA ILE A 30 -16.86 3.40 -4.23
C ILE A 30 -16.83 2.10 -5.04
N PRO A 31 -15.81 1.84 -5.88
CA PRO A 31 -15.76 0.61 -6.66
C PRO A 31 -15.79 -0.64 -5.75
N ARG A 32 -16.72 -1.54 -6.06
CA ARG A 32 -17.06 -2.72 -5.24
C ARG A 32 -16.73 -4.06 -5.89
N ARG A 33 -16.17 -4.03 -7.10
CA ARG A 33 -15.90 -5.23 -7.89
C ARG A 33 -14.39 -5.53 -7.86
N ARG A 34 -14.04 -6.76 -7.46
CA ARG A 34 -12.71 -7.32 -7.74
C ARG A 34 -12.63 -7.64 -9.23
N VAL A 35 -11.76 -6.94 -9.96
CA VAL A 35 -11.58 -7.16 -11.40
C VAL A 35 -10.43 -8.15 -11.63
N CYS A 36 -9.34 -8.00 -10.90
CA CYS A 36 -8.19 -8.91 -10.87
C CYS A 36 -8.36 -9.98 -9.78
N PRO A 37 -7.99 -11.26 -10.04
CA PRO A 37 -8.20 -12.37 -9.10
C PRO A 37 -7.54 -12.21 -7.72
N HIS A 38 -6.38 -11.56 -7.66
CA HIS A 38 -5.59 -11.41 -6.43
C HIS A 38 -5.71 -10.03 -5.79
N HIS A 39 -6.64 -9.20 -6.25
CA HIS A 39 -6.85 -7.84 -5.73
C HIS A 39 -8.11 -7.77 -4.88
N ALA A 40 -8.20 -6.73 -4.07
CA ALA A 40 -9.38 -6.30 -3.36
C ALA A 40 -10.08 -5.17 -4.13
N ALA A 41 -11.40 -5.03 -3.99
CA ALA A 41 -12.08 -3.82 -4.41
C ALA A 41 -11.85 -2.70 -3.38
N PRO A 42 -11.83 -1.41 -3.77
CA PRO A 42 -11.78 -0.28 -2.84
C PRO A 42 -12.83 -0.32 -1.71
N LEU A 43 -14.05 -0.83 -1.99
CA LEU A 43 -15.07 -1.02 -0.96
C LEU A 43 -14.63 -1.97 0.16
N GLU A 44 -13.74 -2.92 -0.12
CA GLU A 44 -13.26 -3.85 0.90
C GLU A 44 -12.30 -3.21 1.88
N TYR A 45 -11.49 -2.26 1.42
CA TYR A 45 -10.72 -1.41 2.34
C TYR A 45 -11.67 -0.62 3.23
N LEU A 46 -12.66 0.04 2.64
CA LEU A 46 -13.62 0.83 3.41
C LEU A 46 -14.39 -0.02 4.43
N ALA A 47 -14.82 -1.22 4.03
CA ALA A 47 -15.51 -2.16 4.91
C ALA A 47 -14.59 -2.70 6.01
N ALA A 48 -13.33 -3.03 5.71
CA ALA A 48 -12.38 -3.50 6.71
C ALA A 48 -12.08 -2.40 7.75
N SER A 49 -11.86 -1.17 7.29
CA SER A 49 -11.65 0.00 8.15
C SER A 49 -12.86 0.21 9.08
N PHE A 50 -14.08 0.21 8.51
CA PHE A 50 -15.31 0.49 9.25
C PHE A 50 -15.71 -0.65 10.22
N PHE A 51 -15.67 -1.91 9.81
CA PHE A 51 -16.21 -3.01 10.60
C PHE A 51 -15.17 -3.73 11.47
N SER A 52 -13.93 -3.85 11.01
CA SER A 52 -12.91 -4.67 11.69
C SER A 52 -12.02 -3.84 12.60
N GLN A 53 -11.78 -2.56 12.25
CA GLN A 53 -10.92 -1.66 13.01
C GLN A 53 -9.56 -2.30 13.35
N GLU A 54 -8.97 -2.99 12.39
CA GLU A 54 -7.67 -3.67 12.47
C GLU A 54 -6.59 -2.85 11.73
N ASP A 55 -5.32 -3.23 11.89
CA ASP A 55 -4.23 -2.59 11.14
C ASP A 55 -4.30 -3.01 9.66
N LEU A 56 -4.35 -2.02 8.76
CA LEU A 56 -4.54 -2.23 7.31
C LEU A 56 -3.35 -1.69 6.51
N LEU A 57 -2.89 -2.48 5.55
CA LEU A 57 -1.89 -2.07 4.57
C LEU A 57 -2.53 -2.04 3.19
N ILE A 58 -2.61 -0.85 2.63
CA ILE A 58 -3.26 -0.56 1.36
C ILE A 58 -2.18 -0.25 0.34
N TRP A 59 -2.03 -1.17 -0.61
CA TRP A 59 -1.21 -0.95 -1.79
C TRP A 59 -2.12 -0.68 -2.99
N ALA A 60 -2.21 0.59 -3.35
CA ALA A 60 -3.12 1.05 -4.39
C ALA A 60 -2.38 1.79 -5.51
N SER A 61 -2.91 1.71 -6.73
CA SER A 61 -2.38 2.43 -7.88
C SER A 61 -2.45 3.95 -7.72
N ARG A 62 -1.58 4.66 -8.44
CA ARG A 62 -1.66 6.11 -8.59
C ARG A 62 -3.00 6.49 -9.25
N GLY A 63 -3.70 7.43 -8.64
CA GLY A 63 -5.06 7.79 -9.04
C GLY A 63 -6.11 6.70 -8.73
N GLY A 64 -5.77 5.63 -8.00
CA GLY A 64 -6.68 4.58 -7.55
C GLY A 64 -7.66 4.98 -6.43
N GLY A 65 -7.74 6.28 -6.11
CA GLY A 65 -8.64 6.85 -5.10
C GLY A 65 -8.34 6.51 -3.65
N LYS A 66 -7.14 5.99 -3.33
CA LYS A 66 -6.75 5.65 -1.94
C LYS A 66 -7.01 6.77 -0.94
N THR A 67 -6.62 8.01 -1.27
CA THR A 67 -6.81 9.20 -0.42
C THR A 67 -8.29 9.53 -0.23
N LEU A 68 -9.11 9.45 -1.28
CA LEU A 68 -10.56 9.67 -1.17
C LEU A 68 -11.23 8.61 -0.29
N VAL A 69 -10.93 7.33 -0.52
CA VAL A 69 -11.54 6.25 0.28
C VAL A 69 -11.10 6.35 1.74
N ALA A 70 -9.84 6.74 2.01
CA ALA A 70 -9.35 7.01 3.36
C ALA A 70 -10.03 8.22 4.02
N ALA A 71 -10.35 9.27 3.26
CA ALA A 71 -11.14 10.40 3.75
C ALA A 71 -12.55 9.96 4.14
N VAL A 72 -13.21 9.12 3.33
CA VAL A 72 -14.53 8.54 3.67
C VAL A 72 -14.42 7.69 4.94
N ALA A 73 -13.41 6.82 5.03
CA ALA A 73 -13.17 6.00 6.21
C ALA A 73 -12.95 6.86 7.48
N THR A 74 -12.20 7.95 7.34
CA THR A 74 -11.96 8.94 8.41
C THR A 74 -13.25 9.57 8.91
N LEU A 75 -14.11 10.02 8.00
CA LEU A 75 -15.37 10.62 8.38
C LEU A 75 -16.31 9.61 9.03
N LEU A 76 -16.36 8.38 8.51
CA LEU A 76 -17.17 7.32 9.09
C LEU A 76 -16.72 6.95 10.51
N ASP A 77 -15.42 6.90 10.78
CA ASP A 77 -14.90 6.71 12.13
C ASP A 77 -15.33 7.83 13.07
N ALA A 78 -15.20 9.09 12.64
CA ALA A 78 -15.57 10.24 13.45
C ALA A 78 -17.07 10.26 13.79
N VAL A 79 -17.92 9.77 12.89
CA VAL A 79 -19.37 9.70 13.06
C VAL A 79 -19.80 8.48 13.89
N PHE A 80 -19.36 7.28 13.53
CA PHE A 80 -19.93 6.02 14.02
C PHE A 80 -19.10 5.32 15.09
N HIS A 81 -17.84 5.70 15.27
CA HIS A 81 -16.98 5.21 16.35
C HIS A 81 -16.75 6.27 17.42
N ALA A 82 -17.69 7.22 17.55
CA ALA A 82 -17.55 8.37 18.43
C ALA A 82 -17.59 8.02 19.93
N PRO A 83 -16.85 8.76 20.78
CA PRO A 83 -15.81 9.71 20.40
C PRO A 83 -14.54 8.99 19.92
N THR A 84 -13.96 9.45 18.81
CA THR A 84 -12.68 8.95 18.29
C THR A 84 -11.73 10.11 17.99
N ASP A 85 -10.50 10.01 18.47
CA ASP A 85 -9.37 10.82 18.01
C ASP A 85 -8.68 10.15 16.82
N ILE A 86 -8.66 10.87 15.69
CA ILE A 86 -8.06 10.43 14.43
C ILE A 86 -6.93 11.38 14.06
N VAL A 87 -5.79 10.82 13.68
CA VAL A 87 -4.67 11.58 13.13
C VAL A 87 -4.42 11.14 11.69
N VAL A 88 -4.25 12.12 10.82
CA VAL A 88 -3.89 11.95 9.41
C VAL A 88 -2.46 12.44 9.24
N LEU A 89 -1.62 11.57 8.68
CA LEU A 89 -0.22 11.75 8.39
C LEU A 89 0.02 11.47 6.90
N GLY A 90 0.91 12.22 6.29
CA GLY A 90 1.32 12.06 4.90
C GLY A 90 2.82 12.25 4.73
N GLY A 91 3.34 11.99 3.53
CA GLY A 91 4.75 12.26 3.17
C GLY A 91 5.18 13.73 3.39
N SER A 92 4.19 14.64 3.38
CA SER A 92 4.32 16.07 3.68
C SER A 92 2.99 16.58 4.24
N PHE A 93 2.99 17.79 4.81
CA PHE A 93 1.75 18.39 5.29
C PHE A 93 0.74 18.57 4.16
N ASP A 94 1.15 19.06 2.99
CA ASP A 94 0.26 19.27 1.84
C ASP A 94 -0.33 17.96 1.31
N GLN A 95 0.43 16.85 1.35
CA GLN A 95 -0.12 15.53 1.01
C GLN A 95 -1.17 15.06 2.03
N SER A 96 -0.91 15.28 3.33
CA SER A 96 -1.84 14.96 4.41
C SER A 96 -3.14 15.79 4.31
N ASP A 97 -3.01 17.06 3.93
CA ASP A 97 -4.12 18.00 3.85
C ASP A 97 -5.08 17.68 2.69
N ARG A 98 -4.63 17.02 1.61
CA ARG A 98 -5.54 16.54 0.54
C ARG A 98 -6.63 15.62 1.07
N LEU A 99 -6.29 14.73 2.02
CA LEU A 99 -7.29 13.90 2.69
C LEU A 99 -8.24 14.78 3.52
N GLY A 100 -7.68 15.75 4.25
CA GLY A 100 -8.44 16.76 5.00
C GLY A 100 -9.41 17.57 4.11
N GLU A 101 -9.01 17.97 2.91
CA GLU A 101 -9.85 18.66 1.93
C GLU A 101 -11.06 17.82 1.51
N TYR A 102 -10.88 16.51 1.25
CA TYR A 102 -12.00 15.62 0.96
C TYR A 102 -12.98 15.54 2.13
N VAL A 103 -12.47 15.47 3.37
CA VAL A 103 -13.32 15.45 4.58
C VAL A 103 -14.08 16.77 4.71
N ARG A 104 -13.41 17.92 4.57
CA ARG A 104 -14.07 19.24 4.64
C ARG A 104 -15.15 19.36 3.57
N ARG A 105 -14.88 18.95 2.34
CA ARG A 105 -15.88 18.95 1.25
C ARG A 105 -17.10 18.07 1.55
N MET A 106 -16.92 16.93 2.23
CA MET A 106 -18.06 16.09 2.66
C MET A 106 -18.88 16.73 3.79
N LEU A 107 -18.26 17.64 4.54
CA LEU A 107 -18.86 18.39 5.63
C LEU A 107 -19.42 19.75 5.20
N ASP A 108 -19.23 20.17 3.95
CA ASP A 108 -19.79 21.43 3.45
C ASP A 108 -21.31 21.47 3.66
N GLY A 109 -21.77 22.52 4.34
CA GLY A 109 -23.16 22.71 4.75
C GLY A 109 -23.56 22.00 6.04
N ARG A 110 -22.74 21.10 6.61
CA ARG A 110 -23.05 20.26 7.80
C ARG A 110 -22.51 20.87 9.10
N ASP A 111 -22.76 22.16 9.29
CA ASP A 111 -22.28 22.90 10.47
C ASP A 111 -22.83 22.32 11.79
N ASP A 112 -23.99 21.67 11.74
CA ASP A 112 -24.64 20.96 12.85
C ASP A 112 -23.85 19.77 13.39
N TRP A 113 -22.96 19.19 12.57
CA TRP A 113 -22.11 18.08 12.98
C TRP A 113 -20.86 18.52 13.73
N LEU A 114 -20.57 19.82 13.73
CA LEU A 114 -19.28 20.37 14.11
C LEU A 114 -19.29 21.06 15.48
N ASP A 115 -18.20 20.89 16.22
CA ASP A 115 -17.88 21.71 17.39
C ASP A 115 -16.96 22.87 16.96
N GLY A 116 -17.59 23.94 16.47
CA GLY A 116 -16.92 25.15 16.00
C GLY A 116 -16.34 25.02 14.59
N ARG A 117 -15.52 26.01 14.19
CA ARG A 117 -15.02 26.11 12.81
C ARG A 117 -13.98 25.03 12.48
N MET A 118 -14.07 24.50 11.26
CA MET A 118 -13.05 23.67 10.65
C MET A 118 -11.80 24.50 10.35
N THR A 119 -10.63 23.89 10.50
CA THR A 119 -9.33 24.47 10.17
C THR A 119 -8.55 23.51 9.27
N ARG A 120 -7.39 23.96 8.79
CA ARG A 120 -6.49 23.11 7.99
C ARG A 120 -5.93 21.96 8.84
N GLU A 121 -5.68 22.19 10.10
CA GLU A 121 -5.06 21.21 11.00
C GLU A 121 -6.08 20.41 11.81
N ARG A 122 -7.31 20.90 11.99
CA ARG A 122 -8.27 20.31 12.92
C ARG A 122 -9.73 20.43 12.49
N ILE A 123 -10.46 19.33 12.67
CA ILE A 123 -11.92 19.23 12.58
C ILE A 123 -12.42 18.64 13.89
N ARG A 124 -13.42 19.26 14.52
CA ARG A 124 -14.04 18.76 15.76
C ARG A 124 -15.52 18.53 15.51
N PHE A 125 -16.04 17.43 16.04
CA PHE A 125 -17.43 17.04 15.91
C PHE A 125 -18.18 17.27 17.23
N SER A 126 -19.47 17.56 17.13
CA SER A 126 -20.36 17.75 18.29
C SER A 126 -20.50 16.49 19.16
N ASN A 127 -20.20 15.31 18.60
CA ASN A 127 -20.16 14.02 19.31
C ASN A 127 -18.83 13.73 20.04
N GLY A 128 -17.89 14.69 20.07
CA GLY A 128 -16.60 14.57 20.75
C GLY A 128 -15.47 13.96 19.91
N SER A 129 -15.75 13.48 18.69
CA SER A 129 -14.70 13.02 17.76
C SER A 129 -13.85 14.17 17.22
N ARG A 130 -12.59 13.91 16.93
CA ARG A 130 -11.65 14.91 16.41
C ARG A 130 -10.75 14.32 15.33
N ILE A 131 -10.58 15.05 14.24
CA ILE A 131 -9.62 14.74 13.18
C ILE A 131 -8.51 15.80 13.24
N ARG A 132 -7.26 15.33 13.27
CA ARG A 132 -6.06 16.20 13.22
C ARG A 132 -5.20 15.85 12.02
N ILE A 133 -4.86 16.85 11.23
CA ILE A 133 -3.91 16.77 10.13
C ILE A 133 -2.58 17.29 10.68
N VAL A 134 -1.54 16.46 10.67
CA VAL A 134 -0.27 16.81 11.32
C VAL A 134 0.91 16.64 10.34
N PRO A 135 1.96 17.47 10.47
CA PRO A 135 3.16 17.30 9.66
C PRO A 135 3.94 16.04 10.06
N GLN A 136 4.72 15.51 9.12
CA GLN A 136 5.59 14.35 9.32
C GLN A 136 6.82 14.70 10.17
N SER A 137 6.66 14.87 11.47
CA SER A 137 7.77 15.12 12.39
C SER A 137 7.64 14.29 13.66
N GLN A 138 8.77 13.83 14.21
CA GLN A 138 8.77 13.07 15.46
C GLN A 138 8.17 13.88 16.61
N ARG A 139 8.39 15.20 16.64
CA ARG A 139 7.80 16.10 17.65
C ARG A 139 6.27 16.09 17.62
N ALA A 140 5.67 16.04 16.43
CA ALA A 140 4.21 15.98 16.28
C ALA A 140 3.63 14.62 16.68
N ILE A 141 4.42 13.55 16.61
CA ILE A 141 3.93 12.16 16.73
C ILE A 141 4.16 11.56 18.11
N ARG A 142 5.33 11.78 18.74
CA ARG A 142 5.71 11.10 19.99
C ARG A 142 4.81 11.41 21.19
N GLY A 143 4.04 12.50 21.16
CA GLY A 143 3.07 12.86 22.20
C GLY A 143 1.62 12.43 21.89
N LEU A 144 1.38 11.74 20.78
CA LEU A 144 0.03 11.36 20.38
C LEU A 144 -0.44 10.10 21.11
N HIS A 145 -1.65 10.18 21.66
CA HIS A 145 -2.43 9.04 22.12
C HIS A 145 -3.79 9.12 21.45
N VAL A 146 -3.98 8.33 20.41
CA VAL A 146 -5.17 8.40 19.52
C VAL A 146 -5.71 7.02 19.22
N GLN A 147 -6.95 6.92 18.77
CA GLN A 147 -7.53 5.63 18.41
C GLN A 147 -7.16 5.26 16.96
N LYS A 148 -7.04 6.24 16.06
CA LYS A 148 -6.80 5.97 14.64
C LYS A 148 -5.64 6.80 14.11
N ILE A 149 -4.75 6.16 13.37
CA ILE A 149 -3.79 6.84 12.49
C ILE A 149 -3.98 6.38 11.05
N ARG A 150 -4.03 7.34 10.14
CA ARG A 150 -4.01 7.12 8.69
C ARG A 150 -2.76 7.73 8.09
N CYS A 151 -1.93 6.91 7.48
CA CYS A 151 -0.70 7.28 6.82
C CYS A 151 -0.89 7.21 5.30
N ASP A 152 -1.05 8.36 4.63
CA ASP A 152 -1.14 8.44 3.16
C ASP A 152 0.23 8.70 2.52
N GLU A 153 0.46 8.14 1.33
CA GLU A 153 1.77 8.12 0.67
C GLU A 153 2.91 7.64 1.58
N ALA A 154 2.66 6.54 2.31
CA ALA A 154 3.58 6.00 3.31
C ALA A 154 4.98 5.66 2.77
N ASP A 155 5.14 5.36 1.48
CA ASP A 155 6.46 5.09 0.88
C ASP A 155 7.40 6.31 0.90
N LEU A 156 6.87 7.50 1.21
CA LEU A 156 7.62 8.74 1.39
C LEU A 156 7.93 9.07 2.85
N PHE A 157 7.66 8.15 3.79
CA PHE A 157 7.87 8.42 5.21
C PHE A 157 9.33 8.39 5.62
N ASP A 158 9.70 9.37 6.46
CA ASP A 158 10.92 9.29 7.26
C ASP A 158 10.87 8.03 8.16
N PRO A 159 11.93 7.19 8.16
CA PRO A 159 11.95 5.96 8.95
C PRO A 159 11.78 6.16 10.46
N ASP A 160 12.29 7.26 11.02
CA ASP A 160 12.12 7.53 12.46
C ASP A 160 10.69 7.94 12.79
N VAL A 161 10.06 8.72 11.91
CA VAL A 161 8.64 9.05 12.02
C VAL A 161 7.79 7.77 11.96
N TRP A 162 8.07 6.88 11.00
CA TRP A 162 7.36 5.60 10.91
C TRP A 162 7.52 4.75 12.18
N ARG A 163 8.73 4.67 12.74
CA ARG A 163 8.99 3.99 14.02
C ARG A 163 8.19 4.61 15.16
N ALA A 164 8.10 5.94 15.23
CA ALA A 164 7.34 6.62 16.28
C ALA A 164 5.83 6.35 16.18
N VAL A 165 5.26 6.26 14.98
CA VAL A 165 3.83 5.98 14.75
C VAL A 165 3.38 4.69 15.44
N GLN A 166 4.24 3.67 15.50
CA GLN A 166 3.90 2.35 16.06
C GLN A 166 3.51 2.38 17.55
N PHE A 167 3.80 3.46 18.28
CA PHE A 167 3.57 3.58 19.72
C PHE A 167 2.44 4.54 20.11
N THR A 168 1.68 5.04 19.13
CA THR A 168 0.74 6.15 19.32
C THR A 168 -0.71 5.70 19.55
N THR A 169 -1.09 4.52 19.09
CA THR A 169 -2.49 4.09 19.09
C THR A 169 -2.91 3.46 20.41
N ARG A 170 -4.07 3.86 20.92
CA ARG A 170 -4.70 3.30 22.13
C ARG A 170 -6.21 3.25 21.96
N SER A 171 -6.79 2.07 22.15
CA SER A 171 -8.25 1.86 22.13
C SER A 171 -8.91 2.64 23.27
N ALA A 172 -10.11 3.17 23.01
CA ALA A 172 -10.95 3.82 24.01
C ALA A 172 -12.43 3.65 23.63
N GLY A 173 -13.27 3.26 24.60
CA GLY A 173 -14.67 2.97 24.34
C GLY A 173 -14.86 1.89 23.27
N GLU A 174 -15.69 2.16 22.27
CA GLU A 174 -15.92 1.27 21.12
C GLU A 174 -14.85 1.39 20.02
N SER A 175 -13.97 2.38 20.10
CA SER A 175 -12.98 2.66 19.08
C SER A 175 -11.67 1.94 19.38
N ARG A 176 -11.23 1.10 18.45
CA ARG A 176 -10.01 0.32 18.57
C ARG A 176 -8.82 1.09 18.02
N GLY A 177 -7.69 1.01 18.74
CA GLY A 177 -6.38 1.42 18.26
C GLY A 177 -6.04 0.72 16.94
N SER A 178 -5.86 1.48 15.86
CA SER A 178 -5.40 0.91 14.58
C SER A 178 -4.62 1.92 13.73
N ILE A 179 -3.71 1.38 12.93
CA ILE A 179 -2.90 2.10 11.93
C ILE A 179 -3.32 1.63 10.54
N GLU A 180 -3.66 2.58 9.67
CA GLU A 180 -3.95 2.32 8.26
C GLU A 180 -2.87 2.97 7.41
N VAL A 181 -2.19 2.18 6.60
CA VAL A 181 -1.07 2.59 5.75
C VAL A 181 -1.54 2.55 4.31
N LEU A 182 -1.45 3.66 3.57
CA LEU A 182 -1.88 3.76 2.19
C LEU A 182 -0.75 4.32 1.34
N SER A 183 -0.41 3.64 0.24
CA SER A 183 0.59 4.15 -0.70
C SER A 183 0.57 3.40 -2.03
N THR A 184 1.25 3.99 -3.02
CA THR A 184 1.84 3.21 -4.12
C THR A 184 3.10 2.48 -3.62
N LEU A 185 3.55 1.46 -4.36
CA LEU A 185 4.83 0.77 -4.09
C LEU A 185 5.73 1.00 -5.32
N HIS A 186 6.47 2.11 -5.30
CA HIS A 186 7.34 2.52 -6.40
C HIS A 186 8.82 2.58 -6.00
N ARG A 187 9.15 2.55 -4.70
CA ARG A 187 10.53 2.53 -4.21
C ARG A 187 10.93 1.13 -3.74
N SER A 188 11.84 0.49 -4.48
CA SER A 188 12.46 -0.75 -4.00
C SER A 188 13.28 -0.49 -2.73
N GLY A 189 13.18 -1.39 -1.75
CA GLY A 189 13.79 -1.23 -0.42
C GLY A 189 13.14 -0.17 0.46
N GLY A 190 12.12 0.54 -0.06
CA GLY A 190 11.34 1.53 0.67
C GLY A 190 10.41 0.91 1.72
N LEU A 191 9.71 1.77 2.46
CA LEU A 191 8.83 1.32 3.54
C LEU A 191 7.72 0.40 3.02
N MET A 192 7.10 0.74 1.89
CA MET A 192 6.02 -0.08 1.35
C MET A 192 6.51 -1.44 0.86
N ASP A 193 7.70 -1.50 0.27
CA ASP A 193 8.31 -2.76 -0.17
C ASP A 193 8.55 -3.70 1.02
N GLN A 194 9.07 -3.16 2.13
CA GLN A 194 9.26 -3.90 3.38
C GLN A 194 7.92 -4.39 3.96
N LEU A 195 6.94 -3.50 4.13
CA LEU A 195 5.65 -3.84 4.71
C LEU A 195 4.87 -4.86 3.87
N VAL A 196 4.86 -4.70 2.54
CA VAL A 196 4.19 -5.64 1.64
C VAL A 196 4.91 -6.98 1.62
N SER A 197 6.25 -6.99 1.62
CA SER A 197 7.03 -8.22 1.70
C SER A 197 6.76 -8.98 2.99
N GLU A 198 6.70 -8.28 4.13
CA GLU A 198 6.35 -8.86 5.43
C GLU A 198 4.91 -9.39 5.45
N ALA A 199 3.94 -8.63 4.94
CA ALA A 199 2.55 -9.06 4.89
C ALA A 199 2.31 -10.27 3.96
N ARG A 200 3.20 -10.49 2.97
CA ARG A 200 3.17 -11.65 2.07
C ARG A 200 3.88 -12.89 2.63
N ARG A 201 4.71 -12.77 3.68
CA ARG A 201 5.40 -13.93 4.27
C ARG A 201 4.38 -14.87 4.89
N GLU A 202 4.44 -16.14 4.49
CA GLU A 202 3.66 -17.18 5.14
C GLU A 202 4.08 -17.31 6.61
N PRO A 203 3.14 -17.47 7.56
CA PRO A 203 3.50 -17.75 8.94
C PRO A 203 4.29 -19.08 8.99
N PRO A 204 5.33 -19.18 9.83
CA PRO A 204 6.09 -20.42 9.95
C PRO A 204 5.17 -21.60 10.30
N PRO A 205 5.45 -22.82 9.81
CA PRO A 205 4.64 -23.98 10.08
C PRO A 205 4.50 -24.18 11.60
N ARG A 206 3.24 -24.21 12.08
CA ARG A 206 2.96 -24.36 13.51
C ARG A 206 3.43 -25.74 14.00
N ARG A 207 4.10 -25.80 15.16
CA ARG A 207 4.27 -27.06 15.91
C ARG A 207 2.88 -27.70 16.15
N ARG A 208 2.76 -29.02 15.91
CA ARG A 208 1.51 -29.78 16.04
C ARG A 208 0.86 -29.55 17.42
N GLY A 209 -0.45 -29.26 17.45
CA GLY A 209 -1.26 -29.32 18.69
C GLY A 209 -2.11 -28.11 19.10
N ARG A 210 -2.13 -26.99 18.37
CA ARG A 210 -2.95 -25.81 18.74
C ARG A 210 -4.19 -25.65 17.84
N PRO A 211 -5.41 -25.46 18.39
CA PRO A 211 -6.64 -25.41 17.60
C PRO A 211 -6.65 -24.27 16.58
N ARG A 212 -7.35 -24.50 15.46
CA ARG A 212 -7.55 -23.56 14.35
C ARG A 212 -8.39 -22.36 14.81
N SER A 213 -7.77 -21.19 14.91
CA SER A 213 -8.50 -19.91 14.80
C SER A 213 -8.77 -19.65 13.32
N ARG A 214 -9.98 -19.20 12.97
CA ARG A 214 -10.51 -19.07 11.60
C ARG A 214 -9.87 -17.95 10.74
N SER A 215 -8.70 -17.46 11.11
CA SER A 215 -7.89 -16.56 10.26
C SER A 215 -6.41 -16.71 10.65
N PRO A 216 -5.46 -16.84 9.69
CA PRO A 216 -4.04 -16.74 9.98
C PRO A 216 -3.76 -15.31 10.44
N ARG A 217 -3.69 -15.08 11.75
CA ARG A 217 -3.13 -13.84 12.29
C ARG A 217 -1.65 -13.81 11.91
N ALA A 218 -1.27 -12.84 11.07
CA ALA A 218 0.13 -12.52 10.81
C ALA A 218 0.82 -12.17 12.15
N LEU A 219 2.11 -12.54 12.28
CA LEU A 219 2.95 -12.07 13.38
C LEU A 219 2.99 -10.53 13.33
N ALA A 220 2.16 -9.85 14.12
CA ALA A 220 2.02 -8.39 14.14
C ALA A 220 1.73 -7.71 12.78
N GLY A 221 1.18 -8.43 11.79
CA GLY A 221 1.15 -7.98 10.40
C GLY A 221 -0.18 -7.34 10.00
N TYR A 222 -0.09 -6.16 9.39
CA TYR A 222 -1.17 -5.49 8.69
C TYR A 222 -1.90 -6.44 7.74
N ARG A 223 -3.23 -6.33 7.66
CA ARG A 223 -3.98 -6.99 6.59
C ARG A 223 -3.72 -6.27 5.28
N LEU A 224 -3.06 -6.96 4.34
CA LEU A 224 -2.80 -6.43 3.00
C LEU A 224 -4.07 -6.44 2.15
N LEU A 225 -4.42 -5.27 1.63
CA LEU A 225 -5.42 -5.07 0.59
C LEU A 225 -4.76 -4.31 -0.55
N ASN A 226 -4.74 -4.90 -1.73
CA ASN A 226 -4.16 -4.24 -2.90
C ASN A 226 -5.15 -4.15 -4.05
N TRP A 227 -5.10 -3.05 -4.79
CA TRP A 227 -5.87 -2.87 -6.01
C TRP A 227 -5.12 -2.01 -7.00
N CYS A 228 -5.35 -2.27 -8.28
CA CYS A 228 -4.70 -1.56 -9.36
C CYS A 228 -5.69 -0.72 -10.15
N LEU A 229 -5.22 -0.14 -11.25
CA LEU A 229 -6.03 0.59 -12.23
C LEU A 229 -7.34 -0.16 -12.58
N TRP A 230 -7.29 -1.47 -12.78
CA TRP A 230 -8.45 -2.23 -13.27
C TRP A 230 -9.61 -2.30 -12.28
N GLU A 231 -9.37 -2.17 -10.98
CA GLU A 231 -10.43 -2.09 -9.96
C GLU A 231 -11.16 -0.75 -9.97
N VAL A 232 -10.53 0.30 -10.52
CA VAL A 232 -11.06 1.67 -10.56
C VAL A 232 -11.32 2.20 -11.97
N ILE A 233 -11.02 1.43 -13.01
CA ILE A 233 -11.22 1.80 -14.41
C ILE A 233 -12.73 1.94 -14.71
N GLU A 234 -13.08 2.96 -15.50
CA GLU A 234 -14.40 3.06 -16.10
C GLU A 234 -14.69 1.84 -17.01
N ARG A 235 -15.97 1.61 -17.29
CA ARG A 235 -16.37 0.50 -18.15
C ARG A 235 -15.95 0.73 -19.58
N CYS A 236 -15.16 -0.18 -20.14
CA CYS A 236 -14.78 -0.13 -21.55
C CYS A 236 -16.00 -0.33 -22.47
N PRO A 237 -16.35 0.66 -23.31
CA PRO A 237 -17.60 0.67 -24.06
C PRO A 237 -17.55 -0.31 -25.22
N ALA A 238 -18.65 -1.03 -25.48
CA ALA A 238 -18.70 -2.17 -26.42
C ALA A 238 -18.15 -1.85 -27.82
N TRP A 239 -18.25 -0.60 -28.28
CA TRP A 239 -17.76 -0.15 -29.58
C TRP A 239 -16.22 -0.05 -29.68
N ARG A 240 -15.48 0.05 -28.57
CA ARG A 240 -14.01 0.12 -28.60
C ARG A 240 -13.46 -1.26 -28.94
N ARG A 241 -12.65 -1.37 -30.00
CA ARG A 241 -12.01 -2.64 -30.40
C ARG A 241 -10.78 -2.90 -29.54
N CYS A 242 -10.52 -4.18 -29.24
CA CYS A 242 -9.31 -4.58 -28.51
C CYS A 242 -8.08 -4.61 -29.42
N GLU A 243 -8.27 -5.00 -30.68
CA GLU A 243 -7.21 -4.99 -31.69
C GLU A 243 -6.65 -3.58 -31.87
N GLY A 244 -5.33 -3.44 -31.69
CA GLY A 244 -4.62 -2.15 -31.78
C GLY A 244 -4.85 -1.24 -30.58
N CYS A 245 -5.49 -1.72 -29.51
CA CYS A 245 -5.67 -0.95 -28.28
C CYS A 245 -4.32 -0.85 -27.53
N PRO A 246 -3.85 0.34 -27.15
CA PRO A 246 -2.57 0.48 -26.42
C PRO A 246 -2.52 -0.31 -25.11
N LEU A 247 -3.67 -0.50 -24.46
CA LEU A 247 -3.79 -1.23 -23.21
C LEU A 247 -3.93 -2.75 -23.40
N GLU A 248 -3.99 -3.29 -24.62
CA GLU A 248 -4.35 -4.69 -24.90
C GLU A 248 -3.54 -5.69 -24.05
N ASN A 249 -2.22 -5.53 -24.02
CA ASN A 249 -1.28 -6.42 -23.33
C ASN A 249 -1.53 -6.55 -21.82
N ASP A 250 -1.97 -5.47 -21.16
CA ASP A 250 -2.23 -5.49 -19.71
C ASP A 250 -3.72 -5.63 -19.37
N CYS A 251 -4.59 -5.19 -20.28
CA CYS A 251 -6.02 -5.17 -20.06
C CYS A 251 -6.60 -6.56 -20.23
N GLY A 252 -6.31 -7.29 -21.31
CA GLY A 252 -6.89 -8.62 -21.56
C GLY A 252 -8.44 -8.66 -21.44
N GLY A 253 -9.11 -7.55 -21.72
CA GLY A 253 -10.57 -7.40 -21.55
C GLY A 253 -11.05 -7.07 -20.12
N LEU A 254 -10.17 -6.93 -19.13
CA LEU A 254 -10.51 -6.58 -17.75
C LEU A 254 -11.33 -5.28 -17.66
N ALA A 255 -11.00 -4.26 -18.46
CA ALA A 255 -11.74 -2.99 -18.47
C ALA A 255 -13.22 -3.14 -18.89
N ARG A 256 -13.62 -4.23 -19.57
CA ARG A 256 -15.05 -4.52 -19.84
C ARG A 256 -15.85 -4.77 -18.57
N LYS A 257 -15.17 -5.24 -17.52
CA LYS A 257 -15.74 -5.51 -16.20
C LYS A 257 -15.68 -4.28 -15.29
N GLY A 258 -14.99 -3.22 -15.70
CA GLY A 258 -14.79 -1.99 -14.94
C GLY A 258 -16.11 -1.30 -14.58
N THR A 259 -16.13 -0.70 -13.39
CA THR A 259 -17.26 0.07 -12.85
C THR A 259 -16.78 1.28 -12.05
N GLY A 260 -15.54 1.73 -12.29
CA GLY A 260 -14.95 2.84 -11.56
C GLY A 260 -14.97 4.15 -12.36
N TYR A 261 -14.13 5.08 -11.95
CA TYR A 261 -14.09 6.47 -12.41
C TYR A 261 -12.83 6.81 -13.22
N PHE A 262 -11.81 5.95 -13.22
CA PHE A 262 -10.56 6.21 -13.91
C PHE A 262 -10.77 6.05 -15.42
N ARG A 263 -10.57 7.12 -16.19
CA ARG A 263 -10.87 7.13 -17.63
C ARG A 263 -9.89 6.25 -18.40
N ILE A 264 -10.41 5.53 -19.40
CA ILE A 264 -9.61 4.66 -20.26
C ILE A 264 -8.62 5.49 -21.08
N ASP A 265 -9.06 6.65 -21.58
CA ASP A 265 -8.19 7.51 -22.38
C ASP A 265 -7.08 8.16 -21.53
N ASP A 266 -7.35 8.46 -20.26
CA ASP A 266 -6.31 8.88 -19.31
C ASP A 266 -5.31 7.76 -19.05
N ALA A 267 -5.78 6.51 -18.90
CA ALA A 267 -4.92 5.35 -18.74
C ALA A 267 -4.01 5.14 -19.97
N ILE A 268 -4.57 5.24 -21.18
CA ILE A 268 -3.79 5.18 -22.44
C ILE A 268 -2.74 6.30 -22.47
N ALA A 269 -3.15 7.53 -22.17
CA ALA A 269 -2.25 8.68 -22.20
C ALA A 269 -1.13 8.58 -21.15
N ILE A 270 -1.39 8.00 -19.98
CA ILE A 270 -0.37 7.75 -18.94
C ILE A 270 0.58 6.64 -19.39
N GLN A 271 0.05 5.53 -19.92
CA GLN A 271 0.87 4.42 -20.41
C GLN A 271 1.83 4.89 -21.52
N ALA A 272 1.34 5.70 -22.47
CA ALA A 272 2.14 6.20 -23.58
C ALA A 272 3.33 7.10 -23.17
N ARG A 273 3.25 7.77 -22.01
CA ARG A 273 4.29 8.69 -21.52
C ARG A 273 5.11 8.17 -20.35
N SER A 274 4.85 6.94 -19.89
CA SER A 274 5.55 6.32 -18.77
C SER A 274 6.42 5.15 -19.24
N SER A 275 7.49 4.86 -18.50
CA SER A 275 8.24 3.63 -18.74
C SER A 275 7.39 2.41 -18.39
N ARG A 276 7.69 1.26 -19.00
CA ARG A 276 7.01 0.00 -18.69
C ARG A 276 7.02 -0.29 -17.19
N VAL A 277 8.16 -0.06 -16.55
CA VAL A 277 8.35 -0.32 -15.12
C VAL A 277 7.52 0.63 -14.27
N ALA A 278 7.55 1.93 -14.57
CA ALA A 278 6.73 2.90 -13.86
C ALA A 278 5.24 2.55 -13.99
N TRP A 279 4.78 2.18 -15.18
CA TRP A 279 3.41 1.71 -15.41
C TRP A 279 3.06 0.49 -14.55
N GLU A 280 3.93 -0.52 -14.50
CA GLU A 280 3.71 -1.74 -13.71
C GLU A 280 3.69 -1.49 -12.20
N ALA A 281 4.59 -0.65 -11.70
CA ALA A 281 4.70 -0.30 -10.29
C ALA A 281 3.55 0.61 -9.83
N GLU A 282 3.31 1.69 -10.59
CA GLU A 282 2.41 2.77 -10.19
C GLU A 282 0.96 2.51 -10.57
N MET A 283 0.68 1.82 -11.67
CA MET A 283 -0.68 1.65 -12.20
C MET A 283 -1.20 0.22 -12.01
N LEU A 284 -0.35 -0.80 -12.13
CA LEU A 284 -0.76 -2.21 -12.11
C LEU A 284 -0.53 -2.93 -10.78
N CYS A 285 0.12 -2.29 -9.80
CA CYS A 285 0.47 -2.88 -8.51
C CYS A 285 1.25 -4.20 -8.65
N ARG A 286 2.21 -4.24 -9.58
CA ARG A 286 3.12 -5.40 -9.78
C ARG A 286 4.39 -5.33 -8.93
N GLY A 287 4.67 -4.18 -8.32
CA GLY A 287 5.76 -3.95 -7.39
C GLY A 287 6.73 -2.91 -7.94
N ALA A 288 7.64 -2.41 -7.11
CA ALA A 288 8.76 -1.61 -7.61
C ALA A 288 9.55 -2.51 -8.57
N GLY A 289 9.78 -2.04 -9.80
CA GLY A 289 10.66 -2.74 -10.71
C GLY A 289 12.00 -2.99 -10.03
N ARG A 290 12.59 -4.13 -10.36
CA ARG A 290 13.93 -4.52 -9.89
C ARG A 290 15.02 -3.76 -10.66
N ASP A 291 14.76 -2.54 -11.12
CA ASP A 291 15.63 -1.79 -12.02
C ASP A 291 16.96 -1.36 -11.38
N TRP A 292 17.08 -1.47 -10.05
CA TRP A 292 18.36 -1.35 -9.34
C TRP A 292 19.17 -2.65 -9.35
N LEU A 293 18.52 -3.80 -9.60
CA LEU A 293 19.25 -5.03 -9.87
C LEU A 293 19.89 -4.86 -11.24
N VAL A 294 21.21 -5.00 -11.27
CA VAL A 294 21.97 -5.10 -12.51
C VAL A 294 21.45 -6.27 -13.38
N LEU A 295 20.84 -7.29 -12.75
CA LEU A 295 20.30 -8.50 -13.38
C LEU A 295 18.85 -8.76 -12.91
N PRO A 296 17.84 -8.04 -13.45
CA PRO A 296 16.45 -8.18 -13.02
C PRO A 296 15.83 -9.54 -13.36
N GLU A 297 16.38 -10.26 -14.34
CA GLU A 297 15.96 -11.63 -14.72
C GLU A 297 16.45 -12.70 -13.73
N PHE A 298 17.30 -12.35 -12.76
CA PHE A 298 17.81 -13.32 -11.79
C PHE A 298 16.68 -13.87 -10.90
N ASP A 299 16.52 -15.17 -10.98
CA ASP A 299 15.59 -16.01 -10.23
C ASP A 299 16.36 -17.16 -9.58
N PRO A 300 16.47 -17.22 -8.24
CA PRO A 300 17.16 -18.31 -7.56
C PRO A 300 16.65 -19.70 -7.93
N ALA A 301 15.35 -19.85 -8.24
CA ALA A 301 14.79 -21.16 -8.61
C ALA A 301 15.27 -21.66 -9.98
N ARG A 302 15.79 -20.76 -10.83
CA ARG A 302 16.31 -21.07 -12.17
C ARG A 302 17.82 -20.99 -12.26
N HIS A 303 18.43 -20.06 -11.53
CA HIS A 303 19.84 -19.69 -11.67
C HIS A 303 20.71 -20.15 -10.50
N VAL A 304 20.13 -20.76 -9.45
CA VAL A 304 20.90 -21.37 -8.37
C VAL A 304 20.66 -22.87 -8.38
N ALA A 305 21.73 -23.62 -8.59
CA ALA A 305 21.74 -25.07 -8.59
C ALA A 305 23.05 -25.59 -7.97
N LYS A 306 23.06 -26.86 -7.58
CA LYS A 306 24.31 -27.54 -7.22
C LYS A 306 25.12 -27.76 -8.49
N VAL A 307 26.23 -27.07 -8.63
CA VAL A 307 27.20 -27.23 -9.72
C VAL A 307 28.48 -27.86 -9.16
N GLU A 308 29.02 -28.85 -9.85
CA GLU A 308 30.24 -29.55 -9.46
C GLU A 308 31.43 -29.07 -10.29
N TYR A 309 32.60 -28.99 -9.66
CA TYR A 309 33.84 -28.62 -10.33
C TYR A 309 34.23 -29.66 -11.38
N CYS A 310 34.56 -29.20 -12.58
CA CYS A 310 35.05 -30.06 -13.66
C CYS A 310 36.49 -29.69 -14.04
N ALA A 311 37.44 -30.59 -13.79
CA ALA A 311 38.87 -30.34 -14.05
C ALA A 311 39.21 -30.09 -15.53
N ALA A 312 38.33 -30.50 -16.46
CA ALA A 312 38.51 -30.30 -17.89
C ALA A 312 38.11 -28.90 -18.37
N TRP A 313 37.45 -28.09 -17.53
CA TRP A 313 36.95 -26.77 -17.91
C TRP A 313 37.85 -25.66 -17.38
N PRO A 314 38.07 -24.57 -18.15
CA PRO A 314 38.82 -23.42 -17.68
C PRO A 314 38.23 -22.84 -16.39
N LEU A 315 39.10 -22.60 -15.40
CA LEU A 315 38.75 -21.96 -14.14
C LEU A 315 39.31 -20.53 -14.12
N TYR A 316 38.42 -19.58 -13.89
CA TYR A 316 38.73 -18.16 -13.76
C TYR A 316 38.49 -17.70 -12.32
N ARG A 317 39.21 -16.64 -11.94
CA ARG A 317 38.92 -15.87 -10.73
C ARG A 317 38.55 -14.46 -11.13
N ALA A 318 37.42 -13.98 -10.61
CA ALA A 318 37.03 -12.59 -10.71
C ALA A 318 37.17 -11.96 -9.33
N ILE A 319 37.97 -10.90 -9.23
CA ILE A 319 38.30 -10.26 -7.95
C ILE A 319 37.90 -8.78 -8.03
N ASP A 320 37.12 -8.35 -7.05
CA ASP A 320 36.84 -6.94 -6.74
C ASP A 320 37.55 -6.58 -5.42
N PHE A 321 38.56 -5.71 -5.51
CA PHE A 321 39.49 -5.37 -4.41
C PHE A 321 38.92 -4.35 -3.40
N GLY A 322 37.61 -4.31 -3.19
CA GLY A 322 36.89 -3.26 -2.44
C GLY A 322 37.61 -2.70 -1.18
N TYR A 323 37.57 -1.37 -1.00
CA TYR A 323 38.24 -0.68 0.13
C TYR A 323 37.30 -0.34 1.30
N ARG A 324 36.23 0.45 1.07
CA ARG A 324 35.15 0.68 2.06
C ARG A 324 34.06 -0.41 2.00
N ASN A 325 33.86 -0.96 0.81
CA ASN A 325 32.96 -2.09 0.52
C ASN A 325 33.78 -3.40 0.54
N PRO A 326 33.15 -4.58 0.73
CA PRO A 326 33.87 -5.83 0.87
C PRO A 326 34.71 -6.18 -0.36
N LEU A 327 35.87 -6.79 -0.12
CA LEU A 327 36.60 -7.53 -1.14
C LEU A 327 35.80 -8.78 -1.50
N VAL A 328 35.64 -9.06 -2.79
CA VAL A 328 34.94 -10.23 -3.30
C VAL A 328 35.83 -10.97 -4.29
N CYS A 329 35.95 -12.29 -4.14
CA CYS A 329 36.59 -13.18 -5.09
C CYS A 329 35.61 -14.29 -5.47
N LEU A 330 35.38 -14.47 -6.76
CA LEU A 330 34.53 -15.52 -7.32
C LEU A 330 35.38 -16.57 -8.01
N TRP A 331 35.00 -17.84 -7.87
CA TRP A 331 35.53 -18.95 -8.67
C TRP A 331 34.54 -19.30 -9.77
N VAL A 332 34.96 -19.20 -11.03
CA VAL A 332 34.07 -19.25 -12.19
C VAL A 332 34.57 -20.25 -13.22
N GLN A 333 33.73 -21.19 -13.65
CA GLN A 333 34.03 -22.09 -14.78
C GLN A 333 33.20 -21.73 -16.01
N LEU A 334 33.84 -21.81 -17.19
CA LEU A 334 33.16 -21.69 -18.48
C LEU A 334 32.93 -23.08 -19.06
N THR A 335 31.67 -23.43 -19.31
CA THR A 335 31.31 -24.71 -19.91
C THR A 335 31.57 -24.72 -21.43
N PRO A 336 31.72 -25.89 -22.08
CA PRO A 336 31.96 -25.98 -23.52
C PRO A 336 30.84 -25.38 -24.39
N ASP A 337 29.62 -25.35 -23.88
CA ASP A 337 28.42 -24.76 -24.49
C ASP A 337 28.25 -23.26 -24.17
N GLY A 338 29.21 -22.64 -23.48
CA GLY A 338 29.28 -21.20 -23.30
C GLY A 338 28.55 -20.65 -22.07
N HIS A 339 28.11 -21.52 -21.15
CA HIS A 339 27.54 -21.09 -19.87
C HIS A 339 28.62 -20.78 -18.84
N VAL A 340 28.32 -19.84 -17.94
CA VAL A 340 29.20 -19.41 -16.87
C VAL A 340 28.67 -19.95 -15.54
N HIS A 341 29.45 -20.79 -14.87
CA HIS A 341 29.13 -21.33 -13.56
C HIS A 341 29.97 -20.62 -12.49
N VAL A 342 29.31 -19.90 -11.58
CA VAL A 342 29.96 -19.41 -10.35
C VAL A 342 29.90 -20.53 -9.32
N LEU A 343 31.06 -21.11 -9.01
CA LEU A 343 31.17 -22.28 -8.13
C LEU A 343 31.21 -21.90 -6.66
N ASP A 344 31.87 -20.79 -6.34
CA ASP A 344 32.08 -20.34 -4.97
C ASP A 344 32.32 -18.83 -4.90
N GLU A 345 32.10 -18.26 -3.73
CA GLU A 345 32.27 -16.85 -3.42
C GLU A 345 33.01 -16.68 -2.09
N TYR A 346 34.05 -15.84 -2.10
CA TYR A 346 34.69 -15.33 -0.92
C TYR A 346 34.44 -13.83 -0.82
N ALA A 347 33.74 -13.39 0.23
CA ALA A 347 33.44 -11.98 0.46
C ALA A 347 33.83 -11.55 1.88
N HIS A 348 34.62 -10.48 2.03
CA HIS A 348 35.06 -10.00 3.34
C HIS A 348 35.21 -8.47 3.39
N ALA A 349 34.64 -7.83 4.42
CA ALA A 349 34.76 -6.40 4.64
C ALA A 349 35.98 -6.02 5.50
N GLN A 350 36.45 -4.78 5.35
CA GLN A 350 37.49 -4.15 6.18
C GLN A 350 38.86 -4.86 6.20
N LEU A 351 39.24 -5.52 5.11
CA LEU A 351 40.58 -6.08 4.97
C LEU A 351 41.58 -4.99 4.57
N PRO A 352 42.76 -4.89 5.22
CA PRO A 352 43.85 -4.04 4.74
C PRO A 352 44.33 -4.52 3.36
N LEU A 353 44.71 -3.60 2.47
CA LEU A 353 45.23 -3.90 1.11
C LEU A 353 46.36 -4.94 1.08
N ALA A 354 47.16 -5.04 2.14
CA ALA A 354 48.23 -6.04 2.26
C ALA A 354 47.73 -7.49 2.47
N ARG A 355 46.43 -7.68 2.70
CA ARG A 355 45.76 -8.98 2.90
C ARG A 355 44.69 -9.26 1.84
N HIS A 356 44.69 -8.48 0.76
CA HIS A 356 43.83 -8.69 -0.39
C HIS A 356 44.38 -9.79 -1.29
#